data_AF-A0AAW2ZIF2-F1
#
_entry.id   AF-A0AAW2ZIF2-F1
#
_cell.length_a   1.000
_cell.length_b   1.000
_cell.length_c   1.000
_cell.angle_alpha   90.00
_cell.angle_beta   90.00
_cell.angle_gamma   90.00
#
_symmetry.space_group_name_H-M   'P 1'
#
loop_
_entity.id
_entity.type
_entity.pdbx_description
1 polymer ?
#
loop_
_entity_poly.entity_id
_entity_poly.type
_entity_poly.pdbx_seq_one_letter_code
_entity_poly.pdbx_strand_id
1 'polypeptide(L)'
;GLWEKAIALSPCVSLDYWKQLTARYADHLTKSENEDCVAYHLANGKIEQALQIYTNRSQFNDAFMIAQTHHENGFPSSSSSPPFERRDLKIIIEANQSLDSPNPSPTSPGQISYSNYSPTSPIKQAPAIGHFNHDSPPGITSEMIQLVRSNVSKYQKECTPVLSSACYLTIDQHQECIQTLIRSNEYLLAFACVESLKSVHDSESQHLICYVIAEMCIELGLIDWAIELLESIGVIGDWRRTSCVANQLPMADGIREKAFIKIGLQSFKFYASQADACQDLSKRICFYTLAEQHERAASLYCDSMKKMISSGGDLESITKSSRSIDATVISNGLRDELLAYNFYVAARKALQLGYYSVAPCFVRQLRTLTKNGLFDFVISRGQLDLLLCETYAHVDHHEAVNLLKQIIDSKTLTDAELEQADKLKLEMDVGMDERDRGFIPNGSNLPLRSLDGKRIKSYISLKEARAPLYLLDDEKSYTSGAEAMAWYELCPFSPTMSGRKLKGVYNL
;
A
#
# COMPACT_ATOMS: atom_id res chain seq x y z
N GLY A 1 -5.15 -25.65 -39.87
CA GLY A 1 -5.64 -26.41 -41.04
C GLY A 1 -5.15 -27.85 -41.11
N LEU A 2 -4.01 -28.14 -41.77
CA LEU A 2 -3.54 -29.53 -41.95
C LEU A 2 -3.12 -30.20 -40.62
N TRP A 3 -2.53 -29.44 -39.71
CA TRP A 3 -2.13 -29.90 -38.37
C TRP A 3 -3.33 -30.31 -37.50
N GLU A 4 -4.38 -29.49 -37.42
CA GLU A 4 -5.60 -29.80 -36.64
C GLU A 4 -6.26 -31.11 -37.11
N LYS A 5 -6.35 -31.31 -38.44
CA LYS A 5 -6.90 -32.55 -39.01
C LYS A 5 -6.03 -33.77 -38.68
N ALA A 6 -4.71 -33.61 -38.71
CA ALA A 6 -3.78 -34.67 -38.35
C ALA A 6 -3.83 -35.01 -36.85
N ILE A 7 -3.94 -34.01 -35.97
CA ILE A 7 -4.11 -34.20 -34.52
C ILE A 7 -5.43 -34.93 -34.23
N ALA A 8 -6.53 -34.56 -34.89
CA ALA A 8 -7.83 -35.21 -34.69
C ALA A 8 -7.83 -36.71 -35.05
N LEU A 9 -7.02 -37.13 -36.04
CA LEU A 9 -6.93 -38.52 -36.50
C LEU A 9 -5.84 -39.34 -35.79
N SER A 10 -4.87 -38.68 -35.17
CA SER A 10 -3.73 -39.35 -34.53
C SER A 10 -4.03 -40.29 -33.34
N PRO A 11 -5.14 -40.14 -32.57
CA PRO A 11 -5.50 -41.13 -31.54
C PRO A 11 -5.80 -42.53 -32.11
N CYS A 12 -6.18 -42.62 -33.40
CA CYS A 12 -6.40 -43.90 -34.08
C CYS A 12 -5.10 -44.70 -34.29
N VAL A 13 -3.94 -44.04 -34.23
CA VAL A 13 -2.62 -44.68 -34.37
C VAL A 13 -2.09 -45.08 -33.00
N SER A 14 -1.91 -44.13 -32.09
CA SER A 14 -1.61 -44.37 -30.67
C SER A 14 -1.72 -43.06 -29.87
N LEU A 15 -1.92 -43.18 -28.56
CA LEU A 15 -1.89 -42.03 -27.64
C LEU A 15 -0.51 -41.38 -27.59
N ASP A 16 0.57 -42.16 -27.69
CA ASP A 16 1.94 -41.64 -27.69
C ASP A 16 2.24 -40.84 -28.96
N TYR A 17 1.73 -41.29 -30.11
CA TYR A 17 1.85 -40.56 -31.37
C TYR A 17 1.06 -39.25 -31.33
N TRP A 18 -0.16 -39.27 -30.78
CA TRP A 18 -0.94 -38.06 -30.54
C TRP A 18 -0.19 -37.06 -29.65
N LYS A 19 0.41 -37.50 -28.54
CA LYS A 19 1.22 -36.63 -27.66
C LYS A 19 2.41 -35.99 -28.38
N GLN A 20 3.17 -36.79 -29.13
CA GLN A 20 4.33 -36.28 -29.89
C GLN A 20 3.94 -35.29 -30.98
N LEU A 21 2.87 -35.56 -31.72
CA LEU A 21 2.38 -34.68 -32.78
C LEU A 21 1.83 -33.37 -32.21
N THR A 22 1.06 -33.47 -31.11
CA THR A 22 0.50 -32.31 -30.40
C THR A 22 1.61 -31.45 -29.80
N ALA A 23 2.68 -32.04 -29.28
CA ALA A 23 3.84 -31.30 -28.76
C ALA A 23 4.58 -30.55 -29.88
N ARG A 24 4.81 -31.18 -31.03
CA ARG A 24 5.44 -30.51 -32.20
C ARG A 24 4.58 -29.36 -32.73
N TYR A 25 3.27 -29.53 -32.73
CA TYR A 25 2.36 -28.47 -33.14
C TYR A 25 2.33 -27.32 -32.14
N ALA A 26 2.35 -27.62 -30.84
CA ALA A 26 2.46 -26.62 -29.79
C ALA A 26 3.76 -25.80 -29.94
N ASP A 27 4.91 -26.45 -30.17
CA ASP A 27 6.19 -25.78 -30.41
C ASP A 27 6.17 -24.91 -31.67
N HIS A 28 5.51 -25.37 -32.73
CA HIS A 28 5.31 -24.59 -33.96
C HIS A 28 4.45 -23.34 -33.69
N LEU A 29 3.35 -23.50 -32.95
CA LEU A 29 2.45 -22.40 -32.60
C LEU A 29 3.09 -21.39 -31.64
N THR A 30 3.97 -21.85 -30.73
CA THR A 30 4.77 -20.98 -29.86
C THR A 30 5.72 -20.11 -30.68
N LYS A 31 6.36 -20.66 -31.73
CA LYS A 31 7.20 -19.89 -32.65
C LYS A 31 6.44 -18.88 -33.51
N SER A 32 5.16 -19.15 -33.79
CA SER A 32 4.29 -18.21 -34.50
C SER A 32 3.50 -17.27 -33.57
N GLU A 33 3.83 -17.25 -32.27
CA GLU A 33 3.18 -16.44 -31.23
C GLU A 33 1.64 -16.58 -31.15
N ASN A 34 1.07 -17.73 -31.55
CA ASN A 34 -0.38 -17.94 -31.48
C ASN A 34 -0.83 -18.38 -30.07
N GLU A 35 -1.93 -17.81 -29.55
CA GLU A 35 -2.55 -18.15 -28.25
C GLU A 35 -3.02 -19.60 -28.15
N ASP A 36 -3.40 -20.22 -29.27
CA ASP A 36 -3.86 -21.61 -29.31
C ASP A 36 -2.81 -22.61 -28.79
N CYS A 37 -1.52 -22.24 -28.76
CA CYS A 37 -0.44 -23.12 -28.29
C CYS A 37 -0.63 -23.59 -26.84
N VAL A 38 -1.26 -22.78 -26.00
CA VAL A 38 -1.48 -23.08 -24.59
C VAL A 38 -2.37 -24.31 -24.43
N ALA A 39 -3.47 -24.40 -25.18
CA ALA A 39 -4.40 -25.54 -25.10
C ALA A 39 -3.68 -26.86 -25.43
N TYR A 40 -2.77 -26.85 -26.41
CA TYR A 40 -1.99 -28.01 -26.80
C TYR A 40 -0.85 -28.36 -25.82
N HIS A 41 -0.29 -27.37 -25.12
CA HIS A 41 0.68 -27.59 -24.03
C HIS A 41 0.00 -28.17 -22.78
N LEU A 42 -1.18 -27.66 -22.42
CA LEU A 42 -2.02 -28.20 -21.34
C LEU A 42 -2.48 -29.64 -21.63
N ALA A 43 -2.93 -29.91 -22.86
CA ALA A 43 -3.33 -31.26 -23.29
C ALA A 43 -2.21 -32.30 -23.20
N ASN A 44 -0.94 -31.86 -23.30
CA ASN A 44 0.24 -32.71 -23.14
C ASN A 44 0.75 -32.78 -21.68
N GLY A 45 0.10 -32.12 -20.73
CA GLY A 45 0.56 -32.04 -19.34
C GLY A 45 1.81 -31.17 -19.14
N LYS A 46 2.18 -30.33 -20.11
CA LYS A 46 3.33 -29.41 -20.01
C LYS A 46 2.89 -28.07 -19.42
N ILE A 47 2.53 -28.09 -18.14
CA ILE A 47 1.90 -26.95 -17.46
C ILE A 47 2.89 -25.80 -17.25
N GLU A 48 4.15 -26.08 -16.94
CA GLU A 48 5.21 -25.08 -16.80
C GLU A 48 5.39 -24.23 -18.07
N GLN A 49 5.28 -24.85 -19.25
CA GLN A 49 5.42 -24.14 -20.53
C GLN A 49 4.22 -23.22 -20.78
N ALA A 50 3.01 -23.65 -20.43
CA ALA A 50 1.82 -22.82 -20.49
C ALA A 50 1.91 -21.61 -19.54
N LEU A 51 2.40 -21.82 -18.30
CA LEU A 51 2.61 -20.75 -17.33
C LEU A 51 3.66 -19.74 -17.81
N GLN A 52 4.78 -20.19 -18.37
CA GLN A 52 5.81 -19.32 -18.93
C GLN A 52 5.27 -18.46 -20.08
N ILE A 53 4.48 -19.04 -20.99
CA ILE A 53 3.89 -18.31 -22.12
C ILE A 53 2.97 -17.19 -21.61
N TYR A 54 2.07 -17.47 -20.67
CA TYR A 54 1.18 -16.46 -20.11
C TYR A 54 1.91 -15.41 -19.27
N THR A 55 2.94 -15.81 -18.52
CA THR A 55 3.77 -14.88 -17.74
C THR A 55 4.54 -13.93 -18.65
N ASN A 56 5.14 -14.43 -19.72
CA ASN A 56 5.86 -13.62 -20.71
C ASN A 56 4.94 -12.61 -21.42
N ARG A 57 3.64 -12.95 -21.56
CA ARG A 57 2.62 -12.10 -22.16
C ARG A 57 1.92 -11.16 -21.17
N SER A 58 2.30 -11.17 -19.89
CA SER A 58 1.63 -10.40 -18.83
C SER A 58 0.13 -10.73 -18.65
N GLN A 59 -0.29 -11.93 -19.04
CA GLN A 59 -1.64 -12.47 -18.86
C GLN A 59 -1.71 -13.28 -17.55
N PHE A 60 -1.53 -12.59 -16.42
CA PHE A 60 -1.35 -13.23 -15.11
C PHE A 60 -2.60 -13.91 -14.56
N ASN A 61 -3.81 -13.45 -14.90
CA ASN A 61 -5.06 -14.04 -14.42
C ASN A 61 -5.25 -15.46 -15.00
N ASP A 62 -4.99 -15.64 -16.29
CA ASP A 62 -5.13 -16.94 -16.96
C ASP A 62 -4.05 -17.93 -16.47
N ALA A 63 -2.83 -17.44 -16.26
CA ALA A 63 -1.78 -18.22 -15.61
C ALA A 63 -2.16 -18.66 -14.19
N PHE A 64 -2.82 -17.79 -13.41
CA PHE A 64 -3.21 -18.11 -12.04
C PHE A 64 -4.29 -19.20 -12.02
N MET A 65 -5.28 -19.09 -12.90
CA MET A 65 -6.31 -20.11 -13.08
C MET A 65 -5.71 -21.47 -13.45
N ILE A 66 -4.69 -21.51 -14.33
CA ILE A 66 -4.01 -22.74 -14.70
C ILE A 66 -3.20 -23.32 -13.53
N ALA A 67 -2.48 -22.48 -12.79
CA ALA A 67 -1.74 -22.92 -11.61
C ALA A 67 -2.69 -23.50 -10.54
N GLN A 68 -3.82 -22.84 -10.30
CA GLN A 68 -4.84 -23.28 -9.34
C GLN A 68 -5.49 -24.60 -9.75
N THR A 69 -5.95 -24.70 -11.00
CA THR A 69 -6.54 -25.93 -11.53
C THR A 69 -5.56 -27.09 -11.55
N HIS A 70 -4.27 -26.86 -11.79
CA HIS A 70 -3.23 -27.88 -11.65
C HIS A 70 -3.08 -28.35 -10.19
N HIS A 71 -3.02 -27.41 -9.25
CA HIS A 71 -2.88 -27.72 -7.83
C HIS A 71 -4.09 -28.47 -7.26
N GLU A 72 -5.28 -28.17 -7.74
CA GLU A 72 -6.53 -28.89 -7.39
C GLU A 72 -6.64 -30.27 -8.09
N ASN A 73 -5.59 -30.73 -8.79
CA ASN A 73 -5.58 -31.96 -9.61
C ASN A 73 -6.68 -31.99 -10.69
N GLY A 74 -7.08 -30.82 -11.20
CA GLY A 74 -8.08 -30.70 -12.26
C GLY A 74 -7.60 -31.14 -13.65
N PHE A 75 -6.29 -31.29 -13.84
CA PHE A 75 -5.71 -31.84 -15.07
C PHE A 75 -5.45 -33.34 -14.96
N PRO A 76 -5.74 -34.14 -16.00
CA PRO A 76 -5.47 -35.57 -16.00
C PRO A 76 -3.96 -35.81 -15.90
N SER A 77 -3.54 -36.52 -14.83
CA SER A 77 -2.15 -36.92 -14.63
C SER A 77 -1.71 -37.88 -15.74
N SER A 78 -0.55 -37.62 -16.32
CA SER A 78 0.00 -38.32 -17.49
C SER A 78 0.27 -39.82 -17.28
N SER A 79 0.02 -40.35 -16.08
CA SER A 79 0.28 -41.73 -15.65
C SER A 79 -0.97 -42.62 -15.50
N SER A 80 -2.20 -42.09 -15.55
CA SER A 80 -3.40 -42.94 -15.45
C SER A 80 -3.89 -43.41 -16.83
N SER A 81 -3.32 -44.51 -17.30
CA SER A 81 -4.00 -45.33 -18.32
C SER A 81 -4.75 -46.46 -17.60
N PRO A 82 -6.08 -46.56 -17.67
CA PRO A 82 -6.69 -47.86 -17.53
C PRO A 82 -6.31 -48.67 -18.78
N PRO A 83 -5.96 -49.96 -18.65
CA PRO A 83 -5.65 -50.79 -19.80
C PRO A 83 -6.87 -50.84 -20.71
N PHE A 84 -6.70 -50.45 -21.96
CA PHE A 84 -7.67 -50.61 -23.03
C PHE A 84 -7.93 -52.12 -23.21
N GLU A 85 -8.98 -52.67 -22.59
CA GLU A 85 -9.44 -54.01 -22.92
C GLU A 85 -10.00 -54.01 -24.34
N ARG A 86 -9.33 -54.75 -25.24
CA ARG A 86 -9.79 -55.09 -26.59
C ARG A 86 -11.06 -55.96 -26.55
N ARG A 87 -12.21 -55.41 -26.15
CA ARG A 87 -13.50 -56.14 -26.20
C ARG A 87 -14.53 -55.56 -27.16
N ASP A 88 -14.42 -54.29 -27.57
CA ASP A 88 -15.54 -53.64 -28.29
C ASP A 88 -15.44 -53.61 -29.82
N LEU A 89 -14.41 -54.21 -30.42
CA LEU A 89 -14.32 -54.34 -31.89
C LEU A 89 -15.05 -55.57 -32.47
N LYS A 90 -15.52 -56.50 -31.62
CA LYS A 90 -16.34 -57.64 -32.08
C LYS A 90 -17.82 -57.30 -32.25
N ILE A 91 -18.35 -56.39 -31.43
CA ILE A 91 -19.78 -56.02 -31.43
C ILE A 91 -20.16 -55.23 -32.70
N ILE A 92 -19.23 -54.44 -33.26
CA ILE A 92 -19.47 -53.62 -34.45
C ILE A 92 -19.39 -54.43 -35.76
N ILE A 93 -18.70 -55.58 -35.77
CA ILE A 93 -18.58 -56.45 -36.95
C ILE A 93 -19.74 -57.45 -37.03
N GLU A 94 -20.26 -57.93 -35.90
CA GLU A 94 -21.40 -58.86 -35.86
C GLU A 94 -22.77 -58.17 -36.09
N ALA A 95 -22.87 -56.85 -35.86
CA ALA A 95 -24.09 -56.08 -36.13
C ALA A 95 -24.32 -55.73 -37.62
N ASN A 96 -23.35 -56.00 -38.50
CA ASN A 96 -23.42 -55.67 -39.94
C ASN A 96 -23.66 -56.89 -40.85
N GLN A 97 -23.93 -58.07 -40.31
CA GLN A 97 -24.23 -59.30 -41.09
C GLN A 97 -25.69 -59.74 -41.10
N SER A 98 -26.59 -58.99 -40.46
CA SER A 98 -28.03 -59.29 -40.41
C SER A 98 -28.86 -58.12 -40.95
N LEU A 99 -28.70 -57.86 -42.24
CA LEU A 99 -29.59 -57.02 -43.05
C LEU A 99 -30.25 -57.90 -44.13
N ASP A 100 -31.40 -58.48 -43.79
CA ASP A 100 -32.44 -58.82 -44.77
C ASP A 100 -33.79 -58.33 -44.20
N SER A 101 -34.39 -57.42 -44.97
CA SER A 101 -35.57 -56.55 -44.78
C SER A 101 -36.93 -57.23 -44.44
N PRO A 102 -38.11 -56.55 -44.34
CA PRO A 102 -38.43 -55.11 -44.50
C PRO A 102 -39.42 -54.47 -43.47
N ASN A 103 -39.52 -53.13 -43.58
CA ASN A 103 -40.39 -52.12 -42.93
C ASN A 103 -41.91 -52.41 -42.81
N PRO A 104 -42.63 -51.67 -41.93
CA PRO A 104 -43.44 -50.50 -42.39
C PRO A 104 -43.32 -49.27 -41.45
N SER A 105 -42.89 -48.09 -41.93
CA SER A 105 -43.65 -46.91 -42.40
C SER A 105 -44.32 -46.01 -41.31
N PRO A 106 -44.38 -44.68 -41.51
CA PRO A 106 -44.19 -43.68 -40.46
C PRO A 106 -45.44 -42.88 -40.09
N THR A 107 -45.48 -42.33 -38.86
CA THR A 107 -46.47 -41.30 -38.50
C THR A 107 -45.82 -40.13 -37.75
N SER A 108 -46.21 -38.94 -38.21
CA SER A 108 -45.64 -37.60 -38.07
C SER A 108 -45.89 -36.90 -36.72
N PRO A 109 -45.29 -35.71 -36.48
CA PRO A 109 -45.05 -35.13 -35.16
C PRO A 109 -46.17 -34.18 -34.69
N GLY A 110 -46.38 -34.11 -33.38
CA GLY A 110 -47.43 -33.30 -32.76
C GLY A 110 -47.01 -32.63 -31.45
N GLN A 111 -46.71 -31.34 -31.57
CA GLN A 111 -47.10 -30.23 -30.69
C GLN A 111 -46.67 -30.17 -29.21
N ILE A 112 -45.84 -29.15 -28.96
CA ILE A 112 -45.59 -28.47 -27.69
C ILE A 112 -46.87 -27.76 -27.23
N SER A 113 -47.25 -27.91 -25.96
CA SER A 113 -48.19 -27.03 -25.27
C SER A 113 -47.67 -26.66 -23.89
N TYR A 114 -47.46 -25.36 -23.68
CA TYR A 114 -47.20 -24.72 -22.39
C TYR A 114 -48.51 -24.52 -21.63
N SER A 115 -48.55 -24.87 -20.34
CA SER A 115 -49.50 -24.25 -19.41
C SER A 115 -49.03 -24.31 -17.96
N ASN A 116 -48.79 -23.09 -17.45
CA ASN A 116 -49.22 -22.54 -16.16
C ASN A 116 -48.59 -23.03 -14.84
N TYR A 117 -47.71 -22.15 -14.33
CA TYR A 117 -47.41 -21.98 -12.91
C TYR A 117 -48.58 -21.33 -12.16
N SER A 118 -48.91 -21.88 -10.99
CA SER A 118 -49.17 -21.10 -9.77
C SER A 118 -49.26 -22.03 -8.54
N PRO A 119 -49.01 -21.51 -7.32
CA PRO A 119 -48.09 -22.13 -6.38
C PRO A 119 -48.71 -22.45 -5.02
N THR A 120 -48.47 -23.65 -4.46
CA THR A 120 -48.69 -23.95 -3.04
C THR A 120 -47.90 -25.18 -2.56
N SER A 121 -46.73 -24.92 -1.95
CA SER A 121 -46.08 -25.69 -0.87
C SER A 121 -45.48 -27.09 -1.15
N PRO A 122 -44.50 -27.60 -0.37
CA PRO A 122 -43.46 -26.95 0.45
C PRO A 122 -42.04 -27.27 -0.05
N ILE A 123 -41.06 -26.48 0.40
CA ILE A 123 -39.62 -26.66 0.16
C ILE A 123 -39.19 -28.06 0.62
N LYS A 124 -38.97 -28.97 -0.33
CA LYS A 124 -38.21 -30.19 -0.07
C LYS A 124 -36.73 -29.80 -0.04
N GLN A 125 -36.13 -30.03 1.13
CA GLN A 125 -34.71 -29.94 1.38
C GLN A 125 -33.92 -30.56 0.23
N ALA A 126 -32.99 -29.78 -0.33
CA ALA A 126 -31.98 -30.31 -1.23
C ALA A 126 -31.21 -31.43 -0.52
N PRO A 127 -30.83 -32.52 -1.23
CA PRO A 127 -30.12 -33.61 -0.62
C PRO A 127 -28.78 -33.12 -0.07
N ALA A 128 -28.46 -33.60 1.14
CA ALA A 128 -27.26 -33.28 1.89
C ALA A 128 -26.01 -33.32 0.99
N ILE A 129 -25.30 -32.21 0.95
CA ILE A 129 -23.94 -32.12 0.43
C ILE A 129 -23.12 -33.15 1.19
N GLY A 130 -22.66 -34.18 0.47
CA GLY A 130 -21.80 -35.22 1.01
C GLY A 130 -20.61 -34.59 1.72
N HIS A 131 -20.22 -35.21 2.84
CA HIS A 131 -19.08 -34.81 3.64
C HIS A 131 -17.86 -34.59 2.75
N PHE A 132 -17.44 -33.33 2.62
CA PHE A 132 -16.08 -33.01 2.19
C PHE A 132 -15.17 -33.49 3.32
N ASN A 133 -14.38 -34.52 3.05
CA ASN A 133 -13.29 -34.91 3.93
C ASN A 133 -12.40 -33.68 4.14
N HIS A 134 -12.23 -33.31 5.41
CA HIS A 134 -11.21 -32.37 5.88
C HIS A 134 -9.82 -33.00 5.69
N ASP A 135 -9.35 -33.04 4.44
CA ASP A 135 -7.92 -32.97 4.18
C ASP A 135 -7.58 -31.47 4.05
N SER A 136 -6.38 -31.08 4.53
CA SER A 136 -5.92 -29.70 4.69
C SER A 136 -6.26 -28.77 3.50
N PRO A 137 -6.50 -27.46 3.73
CA PRO A 137 -6.78 -26.53 2.63
C PRO A 137 -5.67 -26.64 1.56
N PRO A 138 -6.00 -26.55 0.27
CA PRO A 138 -5.02 -26.66 -0.82
C PRO A 138 -3.88 -25.66 -0.57
N GLY A 139 -2.68 -26.18 -0.32
CA GLY A 139 -1.53 -25.37 0.07
C GLY A 139 -1.01 -24.53 -1.09
N ILE A 140 -0.99 -23.22 -0.92
CA ILE A 140 -0.49 -22.25 -1.91
C ILE A 140 0.92 -22.65 -2.39
N THR A 141 1.09 -22.81 -3.71
CA THR A 141 2.38 -23.20 -4.31
C THR A 141 3.33 -22.01 -4.49
N SER A 142 4.63 -22.27 -4.55
CA SER A 142 5.66 -21.24 -4.82
C SER A 142 5.46 -20.54 -6.16
N GLU A 143 4.98 -21.26 -7.17
CA GLU A 143 4.69 -20.74 -8.52
C GLU A 143 3.53 -19.74 -8.49
N MET A 144 2.45 -20.04 -7.77
CA MET A 144 1.35 -19.11 -7.56
C MET A 144 1.83 -17.83 -6.88
N ILE A 145 2.67 -17.94 -5.85
CA ILE A 145 3.21 -16.77 -5.14
C ILE A 145 4.03 -15.88 -6.09
N GLN A 146 4.87 -16.47 -6.93
CA GLN A 146 5.68 -15.70 -7.89
C GLN A 146 4.82 -14.99 -8.94
N LEU A 147 3.79 -15.67 -9.44
CA LEU A 147 2.86 -15.12 -10.42
C LEU A 147 2.06 -13.95 -9.83
N VAL A 148 1.53 -14.13 -8.62
CA VAL A 148 0.77 -13.12 -7.89
C VAL A 148 1.65 -11.91 -7.59
N ARG A 149 2.91 -12.10 -7.16
CA ARG A 149 3.88 -11.00 -6.98
C ARG A 149 4.17 -10.23 -8.27
N SER A 150 4.21 -10.93 -9.41
CA SER A 150 4.39 -10.29 -10.72
C SER A 150 3.16 -9.43 -11.08
N ASN A 151 1.95 -9.94 -10.81
CA ASN A 151 0.70 -9.21 -11.02
C ASN A 151 0.58 -7.98 -10.08
N VAL A 152 0.99 -8.14 -8.83
CA VAL A 152 1.11 -7.04 -7.86
C VAL A 152 2.01 -5.92 -8.39
N SER A 153 3.20 -6.26 -8.91
CA SER A 153 4.11 -5.27 -9.47
C SER A 153 3.49 -4.51 -10.66
N LYS A 154 2.69 -5.20 -11.49
CA LYS A 154 1.93 -4.56 -12.57
C LYS A 154 0.89 -3.57 -12.01
N TYR A 155 0.04 -4.00 -11.07
CA TYR A 155 -0.98 -3.11 -10.49
C TYR A 155 -0.40 -1.92 -9.72
N GLN A 156 0.77 -2.09 -9.11
CA GLN A 156 1.50 -0.98 -8.48
C GLN A 156 1.96 0.06 -9.52
N LYS A 157 2.47 -0.38 -10.68
CA LYS A 157 2.83 0.51 -11.79
C LYS A 157 1.62 1.21 -12.40
N GLU A 158 0.48 0.53 -12.44
CA GLU A 158 -0.78 1.08 -12.92
C GLU A 158 -1.46 2.02 -11.89
N CYS A 159 -0.91 2.12 -10.68
CA CYS A 159 -1.46 2.90 -9.56
C CYS A 159 -2.88 2.45 -9.16
N THR A 160 -3.12 1.14 -9.18
CA THR A 160 -4.35 0.48 -8.73
C THR A 160 -4.06 -0.40 -7.50
N PRO A 161 -3.74 0.20 -6.34
CA PRO A 161 -3.24 -0.52 -5.16
C PRO A 161 -4.29 -1.44 -4.51
N VAL A 162 -5.59 -1.17 -4.70
CA VAL A 162 -6.67 -2.05 -4.23
C VAL A 162 -6.66 -3.42 -4.93
N LEU A 163 -6.33 -3.45 -6.23
CA LEU A 163 -6.16 -4.72 -6.95
C LEU A 163 -4.89 -5.44 -6.50
N SER A 164 -3.83 -4.67 -6.21
CA SER A 164 -2.60 -5.20 -5.62
C SER A 164 -2.84 -5.82 -4.24
N SER A 165 -3.66 -5.20 -3.38
CA SER A 165 -3.97 -5.75 -2.07
C SER A 165 -4.88 -6.99 -2.16
N ALA A 166 -5.85 -6.98 -3.07
CA ALA A 166 -6.67 -8.17 -3.36
C ALA A 166 -5.82 -9.37 -3.81
N CYS A 167 -4.78 -9.13 -4.60
CA CYS A 167 -3.81 -10.17 -4.99
C CYS A 167 -3.13 -10.81 -3.75
N TYR A 168 -2.73 -10.02 -2.75
CA TYR A 168 -2.15 -10.55 -1.52
C TYR A 168 -3.14 -11.41 -0.71
N LEU A 169 -4.43 -11.08 -0.72
CA LEU A 169 -5.46 -11.91 -0.09
C LEU A 169 -5.59 -13.28 -0.75
N THR A 170 -5.40 -13.39 -2.08
CA THR A 170 -5.48 -14.68 -2.78
C THR A 170 -4.39 -15.68 -2.36
N ILE A 171 -3.28 -15.19 -1.81
CA ILE A 171 -2.16 -16.00 -1.33
C ILE A 171 -2.05 -15.97 0.21
N ASP A 172 -3.15 -15.67 0.91
CA ASP A 172 -3.24 -15.65 2.38
C ASP A 172 -2.19 -14.73 3.04
N GLN A 173 -1.67 -13.73 2.30
CA GLN A 173 -0.69 -12.76 2.77
C GLN A 173 -1.39 -11.53 3.37
N HIS A 174 -1.97 -11.72 4.55
CA HIS A 174 -2.78 -10.69 5.21
C HIS A 174 -2.00 -9.44 5.59
N GLN A 175 -0.75 -9.58 6.04
CA GLN A 175 0.07 -8.44 6.48
C GLN A 175 0.41 -7.52 5.30
N GLU A 176 0.84 -8.08 4.18
CA GLU A 176 1.17 -7.33 2.97
C GLU A 176 -0.06 -6.67 2.35
N CYS A 177 -1.23 -7.33 2.41
CA CYS A 177 -2.50 -6.73 2.01
C CYS A 177 -2.78 -5.45 2.81
N ILE A 178 -2.75 -5.53 4.15
CA ILE A 178 -3.03 -4.39 5.04
C ILE A 178 -1.99 -3.28 4.84
N GLN A 179 -0.70 -3.63 4.77
CA GLN A 179 0.37 -2.65 4.52
C GLN A 179 0.21 -1.95 3.17
N THR A 180 -0.20 -2.67 2.12
CA THR A 180 -0.47 -2.08 0.81
C THR A 180 -1.63 -1.09 0.88
N LEU A 181 -2.71 -1.43 1.58
CA LEU A 181 -3.87 -0.56 1.76
C LEU A 181 -3.54 0.70 2.58
N ILE A 182 -2.78 0.57 3.66
CA ILE A 182 -2.29 1.70 4.46
C ILE A 182 -1.41 2.61 3.58
N ARG A 183 -0.47 2.03 2.81
CA ARG A 183 0.40 2.79 1.89
C ARG A 183 -0.32 3.39 0.68
N SER A 184 -1.55 3.00 0.42
CA SER A 184 -2.38 3.55 -0.65
C SER A 184 -3.46 4.51 -0.17
N ASN A 185 -3.47 4.82 1.12
CA ASN A 185 -4.47 5.68 1.74
C ASN A 185 -5.90 5.09 1.86
N GLU A 186 -6.04 3.78 1.81
CA GLU A 186 -7.33 3.09 1.80
C GLU A 186 -7.65 2.54 3.20
N TYR A 187 -7.66 3.42 4.20
CA TYR A 187 -7.78 3.05 5.62
C TYR A 187 -9.12 2.41 5.97
N LEU A 188 -10.23 2.84 5.35
CA LEU A 188 -11.55 2.24 5.56
C LEU A 188 -11.59 0.79 5.05
N LEU A 189 -10.98 0.52 3.89
CA LEU A 189 -10.88 -0.84 3.37
C LEU A 189 -9.92 -1.68 4.22
N ALA A 190 -8.81 -1.10 4.68
CA ALA A 190 -7.90 -1.77 5.61
C ALA A 190 -8.61 -2.16 6.91
N PHE A 191 -9.43 -1.26 7.47
CA PHE A 191 -10.24 -1.54 8.65
C PHE A 191 -11.25 -2.67 8.42
N ALA A 192 -12.00 -2.62 7.31
CA ALA A 192 -12.94 -3.68 6.95
C ALA A 192 -12.24 -5.04 6.78
N CYS A 193 -11.04 -5.07 6.19
CA CYS A 193 -10.23 -6.27 6.07
C CYS A 193 -9.80 -6.81 7.44
N VAL A 194 -9.31 -5.95 8.34
CA VAL A 194 -8.88 -6.35 9.70
C VAL A 194 -10.06 -6.95 10.50
N GLU A 195 -11.20 -6.28 10.49
CA GLU A 195 -12.41 -6.75 11.19
C GLU A 195 -12.94 -8.08 10.64
N SER A 196 -12.85 -8.28 9.32
CA SER A 196 -13.34 -9.49 8.65
C SER A 196 -12.42 -10.69 8.84
N LEU A 197 -11.10 -10.48 8.81
CA LEU A 197 -10.12 -11.57 8.80
C LEU A 197 -9.85 -12.13 10.20
N LYS A 198 -10.08 -11.35 11.27
CA LYS A 198 -9.93 -11.75 12.70
C LYS A 198 -8.62 -12.48 13.03
N SER A 199 -7.62 -12.40 12.17
CA SER A 199 -6.36 -13.14 12.24
C SER A 199 -5.34 -12.39 13.09
N VAL A 200 -4.18 -12.99 13.39
CA VAL A 200 -3.11 -12.37 14.20
C VAL A 200 -2.52 -11.19 13.43
N HIS A 201 -3.10 -10.01 13.63
CA HIS A 201 -2.63 -8.78 13.03
C HIS A 201 -1.56 -8.14 13.91
N ASP A 202 -0.66 -7.39 13.26
CA ASP A 202 0.24 -6.49 13.97
C ASP A 202 -0.59 -5.44 14.72
N SER A 203 -0.49 -5.47 16.06
CA SER A 203 -1.21 -4.56 16.95
C SER A 203 -0.91 -3.10 16.60
N GLU A 204 0.29 -2.78 16.11
CA GLU A 204 0.65 -1.42 15.71
C GLU A 204 -0.14 -0.94 14.48
N SER A 205 -0.22 -1.76 13.43
CA SER A 205 -0.97 -1.45 12.21
C SER A 205 -2.47 -1.29 12.47
N GLN A 206 -3.06 -2.17 13.30
CA GLN A 206 -4.48 -2.05 13.68
C GLN A 206 -4.74 -0.76 14.46
N HIS A 207 -3.89 -0.45 15.46
CA HIS A 207 -4.03 0.78 16.23
C HIS A 207 -3.91 2.01 15.32
N LEU A 208 -2.95 2.02 14.41
CA LEU A 208 -2.77 3.11 13.45
C LEU A 208 -4.04 3.34 12.62
N ILE A 209 -4.62 2.29 12.04
CA ILE A 209 -5.86 2.39 11.25
C ILE A 209 -6.98 3.01 12.09
N CYS A 210 -7.17 2.53 13.31
CA CYS A 210 -8.24 3.03 14.16
C CYS A 210 -8.00 4.50 14.61
N TYR A 211 -6.76 4.90 14.90
CA TYR A 211 -6.45 6.30 15.20
C TYR A 211 -6.72 7.22 14.01
N VAL A 212 -6.33 6.80 12.81
CA VAL A 212 -6.58 7.52 11.56
C VAL A 212 -8.07 7.71 11.30
N ILE A 213 -8.87 6.65 11.46
CA ILE A 213 -10.32 6.72 11.30
C ILE A 213 -10.94 7.59 12.41
N ALA A 214 -10.45 7.53 13.64
CA ALA A 214 -10.92 8.41 14.71
C ALA A 214 -10.64 9.90 14.40
N GLU A 215 -9.46 10.25 13.87
CA GLU A 215 -9.16 11.61 13.39
C GLU A 215 -10.17 12.04 12.30
N MET A 216 -10.42 11.17 11.32
CA MET A 216 -11.41 11.41 10.26
C MET A 216 -12.82 11.63 10.81
N CYS A 217 -13.27 10.79 11.75
CA CYS A 217 -14.58 10.93 12.39
C CYS A 217 -14.70 12.26 13.13
N ILE A 218 -13.66 12.72 13.82
CA ILE A 218 -13.66 14.03 14.51
C ILE A 218 -13.78 15.16 13.48
N GLU A 219 -13.04 15.10 12.37
CA GLU A 219 -13.12 16.11 11.30
C GLU A 219 -14.51 16.18 10.67
N LEU A 220 -15.21 15.05 10.53
CA LEU A 220 -16.58 14.97 10.04
C LEU A 220 -17.65 15.31 11.10
N GLY A 221 -17.25 15.57 12.35
CA GLY A 221 -18.16 15.85 13.46
C GLY A 221 -18.84 14.60 14.07
N LEU A 222 -18.41 13.39 13.68
CA LEU A 222 -18.88 12.09 14.18
C LEU A 222 -18.13 11.69 15.46
N ILE A 223 -18.25 12.52 16.50
CA ILE A 223 -17.43 12.41 17.73
C ILE A 223 -17.70 11.10 18.49
N ASP A 224 -18.95 10.65 18.56
CA ASP A 224 -19.31 9.44 19.31
C ASP A 224 -18.63 8.19 18.72
N TRP A 225 -18.61 8.06 17.39
CA TRP A 225 -17.90 6.99 16.69
C TRP A 225 -16.39 7.02 16.94
N ALA A 226 -15.79 8.21 16.96
CA ALA A 226 -14.37 8.35 17.28
C ALA A 226 -14.07 7.87 18.71
N ILE A 227 -14.94 8.16 19.68
CA ILE A 227 -14.78 7.73 21.07
C ILE A 227 -14.94 6.21 21.19
N GLU A 228 -15.96 5.62 20.59
CA GLU A 228 -16.20 4.17 20.60
C GLU A 228 -15.02 3.42 19.98
N LEU A 229 -14.47 3.94 18.87
CA LEU A 229 -13.30 3.36 18.23
C LEU A 229 -12.07 3.42 19.13
N LEU A 230 -11.81 4.56 19.77
CA LEU A 230 -10.69 4.70 20.72
C LEU A 230 -10.87 3.83 21.98
N GLU A 231 -12.10 3.65 22.45
CA GLU A 231 -12.44 2.77 23.56
C GLU A 231 -12.16 1.30 23.20
N SER A 232 -12.49 0.87 21.98
CA SER A 232 -12.28 -0.50 21.52
C SER A 232 -10.81 -0.95 21.49
N ILE A 233 -9.89 0.00 21.25
CA ILE A 233 -8.44 -0.25 21.24
C ILE A 233 -7.89 -0.30 22.67
N GLY A 234 -8.51 0.44 23.60
CA GLY A 234 -7.99 0.71 24.93
C GLY A 234 -6.74 1.62 24.92
N VAL A 235 -6.52 2.37 26.01
CA VAL A 235 -5.40 3.35 26.16
C VAL A 235 -4.01 2.70 26.25
N ILE A 236 -3.89 1.39 25.99
CA ILE A 236 -2.78 0.57 26.51
C ILE A 236 -1.51 0.62 25.64
N GLY A 237 -1.57 1.09 24.40
CA GLY A 237 -0.39 1.07 23.51
C GLY A 237 0.39 2.39 23.42
N ASP A 238 -0.21 3.41 22.81
CA ASP A 238 0.50 4.58 22.29
C ASP A 238 -0.10 5.90 22.76
N TRP A 239 0.35 6.34 23.94
CA TRP A 239 -0.04 7.62 24.56
C TRP A 239 0.15 8.82 23.61
N ARG A 240 1.04 8.72 22.62
CA ARG A 240 1.32 9.76 21.62
C ARG A 240 0.11 10.03 20.73
N ARG A 241 -0.42 8.96 20.13
CA ARG A 241 -1.56 9.03 19.20
C ARG A 241 -2.85 9.28 19.97
N THR A 242 -3.03 8.63 21.12
CA THR A 242 -4.18 8.92 22.00
C THR A 242 -4.22 10.39 22.39
N SER A 243 -3.09 10.98 22.81
CA SER A 243 -3.07 12.42 23.14
C SER A 243 -3.30 13.31 21.92
N CYS A 244 -2.79 12.94 20.74
CA CYS A 244 -3.04 13.71 19.52
C CYS A 244 -4.53 13.77 19.19
N VAL A 245 -5.20 12.63 19.14
CA VAL A 245 -6.63 12.55 18.80
C VAL A 245 -7.48 13.19 19.90
N ALA A 246 -7.15 12.94 21.17
CA ALA A 246 -7.83 13.52 22.32
C ALA A 246 -7.79 15.06 22.33
N ASN A 247 -6.68 15.66 21.90
CA ASN A 247 -6.53 17.12 21.81
C ASN A 247 -7.34 17.75 20.67
N GLN A 248 -7.73 16.97 19.65
CA GLN A 248 -8.58 17.47 18.55
C GLN A 248 -10.05 17.55 18.96
N LEU A 249 -10.46 16.88 20.04
CA LEU A 249 -11.84 16.91 20.51
C LEU A 249 -12.26 18.32 20.95
N PRO A 250 -13.48 18.79 20.63
CA PRO A 250 -13.95 20.11 21.04
C PRO A 250 -13.94 20.30 22.56
N MET A 251 -13.48 21.46 23.02
CA MET A 251 -13.55 21.88 24.43
C MET A 251 -14.94 22.32 24.87
N ALA A 252 -15.82 22.65 23.92
CA ALA A 252 -17.17 23.10 24.21
C ALA A 252 -17.96 22.04 25.01
N ASP A 253 -18.81 22.51 25.91
CA ASP A 253 -19.82 21.70 26.63
C ASP A 253 -19.27 20.51 27.45
N GLY A 254 -17.98 20.54 27.82
CA GLY A 254 -17.32 19.46 28.56
C GLY A 254 -17.25 18.14 27.77
N ILE A 255 -17.38 18.20 26.44
CA ILE A 255 -17.35 17.01 25.56
C ILE A 255 -16.00 16.29 25.72
N ARG A 256 -14.89 17.05 25.70
CA ARG A 256 -13.54 16.49 25.89
C ARG A 256 -13.39 15.74 27.22
N GLU A 257 -13.87 16.30 28.33
CA GLU A 257 -13.77 15.65 29.65
C GLU A 257 -14.60 14.36 29.72
N LYS A 258 -15.81 14.36 29.16
CA LYS A 258 -16.66 13.16 29.06
C LYS A 258 -16.02 12.10 28.18
N ALA A 259 -15.45 12.51 27.06
CA ALA A 259 -14.72 11.64 26.15
C ALA A 259 -13.49 11.03 26.84
N PHE A 260 -12.74 11.82 27.61
CA PHE A 260 -11.59 11.33 28.37
C PHE A 260 -12.00 10.19 29.31
N ILE A 261 -13.09 10.37 30.06
CA ILE A 261 -13.61 9.32 30.96
C ILE A 261 -13.96 8.05 30.19
N LYS A 262 -14.68 8.16 29.06
CA LYS A 262 -15.06 7.01 28.22
C LYS A 262 -13.84 6.29 27.64
N ILE A 263 -12.86 7.05 27.15
CA ILE A 263 -11.61 6.50 26.60
C ILE A 263 -10.74 5.87 27.71
N GLY A 264 -10.91 6.28 28.98
CA GLY A 264 -10.09 5.83 30.12
C GLY A 264 -8.95 6.78 30.49
N LEU A 265 -8.98 8.02 30.00
CA LEU A 265 -8.09 9.11 30.38
C LEU A 265 -8.57 9.82 31.66
N GLN A 266 -7.63 10.50 32.33
CA GLN A 266 -7.87 11.23 33.58
C GLN A 266 -8.04 12.74 33.36
N SER A 267 -8.39 13.47 34.42
CA SER A 267 -8.56 14.93 34.35
C SER A 267 -7.27 15.68 33.95
N PHE A 268 -7.43 16.87 33.38
CA PHE A 268 -6.32 17.75 33.01
C PHE A 268 -5.35 18.05 34.18
N LYS A 269 -5.91 18.23 35.39
CA LYS A 269 -5.12 18.49 36.61
C LYS A 269 -4.23 17.32 36.99
N PHE A 270 -4.74 16.09 36.82
CA PHE A 270 -3.95 14.88 37.08
C PHE A 270 -2.74 14.83 36.16
N TYR A 271 -2.92 15.04 34.85
CA TYR A 271 -1.82 15.02 33.90
C TYR A 271 -0.81 16.14 34.11
N ALA A 272 -1.24 17.33 34.55
CA ALA A 272 -0.30 18.40 34.92
C ALA A 272 0.64 17.95 36.05
N SER A 273 0.11 17.34 37.12
CA SER A 273 0.95 16.83 38.22
C SER A 273 1.82 15.63 37.81
N GLN A 274 1.27 14.74 36.98
CA GLN A 274 1.97 13.55 36.53
C GLN A 274 3.10 13.87 35.56
N ALA A 275 2.96 14.93 34.76
CA ALA A 275 4.00 15.41 33.85
C ALA A 275 5.28 15.78 34.60
N ASP A 276 5.16 16.50 35.72
CA ASP A 276 6.31 16.91 36.52
C ASP A 276 7.02 15.72 37.19
N ALA A 277 6.26 14.67 37.55
CA ALA A 277 6.80 13.46 38.16
C ALA A 277 7.36 12.45 37.14
N CYS A 278 7.02 12.57 35.86
CA CYS A 278 7.37 11.58 34.85
C CYS A 278 8.82 11.74 34.37
N GLN A 279 9.60 10.66 34.43
CA GLN A 279 10.98 10.63 33.94
C GLN A 279 11.06 10.38 32.42
N ASP A 280 10.09 9.66 31.85
CA ASP A 280 10.03 9.41 30.41
C ASP A 280 9.65 10.70 29.68
N LEU A 281 10.64 11.29 29.00
CA LEU A 281 10.51 12.55 28.28
C LEU A 281 9.33 12.53 27.32
N SER A 282 9.17 11.42 26.60
CA SER A 282 8.14 11.33 25.58
C SER A 282 6.77 11.41 26.26
N LYS A 283 6.51 10.55 27.26
CA LYS A 283 5.24 10.56 28.02
C LYS A 283 4.98 11.91 28.67
N ARG A 284 6.02 12.53 29.22
CA ARG A 284 5.94 13.84 29.85
C ARG A 284 5.47 14.93 28.88
N ILE A 285 5.97 14.95 27.64
CA ILE A 285 5.49 15.87 26.59
C ILE A 285 3.98 15.69 26.39
N CYS A 286 3.50 14.45 26.27
CA CYS A 286 2.05 14.24 26.12
C CYS A 286 1.23 14.57 27.34
N PHE A 287 1.74 14.34 28.56
CA PHE A 287 1.02 14.73 29.75
C PHE A 287 0.87 16.26 29.83
N TYR A 288 1.88 17.02 29.44
CA TYR A 288 1.73 18.47 29.30
C TYR A 288 0.73 18.84 28.20
N THR A 289 0.71 18.14 27.06
CA THR A 289 -0.29 18.44 26.01
C THR A 289 -1.71 18.06 26.41
N LEU A 290 -1.91 16.95 27.13
CA LEU A 290 -3.21 16.58 27.70
C LEU A 290 -3.65 17.58 28.77
N ALA A 291 -2.72 18.20 29.48
CA ALA A 291 -3.00 19.26 30.45
C ALA A 291 -3.14 20.66 29.82
N GLU A 292 -3.23 20.76 28.48
CA GLU A 292 -3.32 22.00 27.70
C GLU A 292 -2.11 22.96 27.85
N GLN A 293 -0.99 22.47 28.36
CA GLN A 293 0.24 23.24 28.54
C GLN A 293 1.18 23.06 27.34
N HIS A 294 0.69 23.40 26.14
CA HIS A 294 1.43 23.20 24.88
C HIS A 294 2.76 23.98 24.83
N GLU A 295 2.82 25.18 25.40
CA GLU A 295 4.05 25.98 25.43
C GLU A 295 5.16 25.30 26.24
N ARG A 296 4.83 24.71 27.40
CA ARG A 296 5.78 23.93 28.21
C ARG A 296 6.19 22.62 27.54
N ALA A 297 5.25 21.96 26.86
CA ALA A 297 5.53 20.76 26.08
C ALA A 297 6.52 21.05 24.96
N ALA A 298 6.32 22.15 24.22
CA ALA A 298 7.19 22.57 23.14
C ALA A 298 8.58 23.02 23.62
N SER A 299 8.66 23.79 24.71
CA SER A 299 9.97 24.20 25.26
C SER A 299 10.78 22.98 25.69
N LEU A 300 10.14 22.04 26.39
CA LEU A 300 10.78 20.79 26.81
C LEU A 300 11.26 19.95 25.61
N TYR A 301 10.44 19.87 24.55
CA TYR A 301 10.82 19.20 23.31
C TYR A 301 12.05 19.86 22.68
N CYS A 302 12.03 21.17 22.46
CA CYS A 302 13.13 21.91 21.82
C CYS A 302 14.44 21.80 22.61
N ASP A 303 14.39 21.98 23.93
CA ASP A 303 15.57 21.84 24.81
C ASP A 303 16.15 20.42 24.77
N SER A 304 15.29 19.41 24.69
CA SER A 304 15.72 18.02 24.59
C SER A 304 16.32 17.72 23.22
N MET A 305 15.73 18.23 22.14
CA MET A 305 16.26 18.12 20.78
C MET A 305 17.64 18.75 20.66
N LYS A 306 17.84 19.95 21.24
CA LYS A 306 19.16 20.60 21.32
C LYS A 306 20.21 19.68 21.95
N LYS A 307 19.90 19.13 23.11
CA LYS A 307 20.81 18.23 23.84
C LYS A 307 21.11 16.96 23.06
N MET A 308 20.09 16.35 22.46
CA MET A 308 20.22 15.09 21.72
C MET A 308 21.00 15.24 20.42
N ILE A 309 20.82 16.35 19.70
CA ILE A 309 21.61 16.64 18.49
C ILE A 309 23.09 16.84 18.87
N SER A 310 23.36 17.58 19.94
CA SER A 310 24.73 17.80 20.42
C SER A 310 25.39 16.53 20.96
N SER A 311 24.62 15.60 21.55
CA SER A 311 25.15 14.33 22.11
C SER A 311 25.10 13.15 21.14
N GLY A 312 24.50 13.31 19.95
CA GLY A 312 24.33 12.22 18.98
C GLY A 312 23.31 11.15 19.40
N GLY A 313 22.29 11.52 20.18
CA GLY A 313 21.26 10.60 20.66
C GLY A 313 20.19 10.23 19.62
N ASP A 314 19.35 9.24 19.94
CA ASP A 314 18.19 8.86 19.11
C ASP A 314 17.12 9.97 19.07
N LEU A 315 16.93 10.57 17.89
CA LEU A 315 15.96 11.65 17.66
C LEU A 315 14.55 11.12 17.38
N GLU A 316 14.40 9.85 16.98
CA GLU A 316 13.11 9.34 16.47
C GLU A 316 12.09 9.13 17.60
N SER A 317 12.54 8.60 18.74
CA SER A 317 11.68 8.33 19.90
C SER A 317 10.93 9.57 20.41
N ILE A 318 11.61 10.72 20.41
CA ILE A 318 11.06 12.01 20.86
C ILE A 318 10.24 12.66 19.74
N THR A 319 10.64 12.53 18.47
CA THR A 319 9.94 13.18 17.35
C THR A 319 8.49 12.70 17.23
N LYS A 320 8.21 11.42 17.51
CA LYS A 320 6.83 10.90 17.54
C LYS A 320 5.93 11.60 18.57
N SER A 321 6.50 12.16 19.65
CA SER A 321 5.75 12.88 20.69
C SER A 321 5.33 14.29 20.26
N SER A 322 6.04 14.91 19.31
CA SER A 322 5.70 16.25 18.80
C SER A 322 4.30 16.29 18.17
N ARG A 323 3.81 15.14 17.68
CA ARG A 323 2.50 14.98 17.06
C ARG A 323 1.35 15.33 18.00
N SER A 324 1.52 15.27 19.32
CA SER A 324 0.49 15.68 20.28
C SER A 324 0.44 17.18 20.54
N ILE A 325 1.51 17.91 20.22
CA ILE A 325 1.63 19.34 20.46
C ILE A 325 0.77 20.09 19.44
N ASP A 326 -0.04 21.04 19.91
CA ASP A 326 -0.69 22.02 19.06
C ASP A 326 0.20 23.25 18.94
N ALA A 327 0.79 23.45 17.76
CA ALA A 327 1.70 24.56 17.52
C ALA A 327 0.97 25.88 17.25
N THR A 328 -0.35 25.85 17.02
CA THR A 328 -1.14 27.07 16.71
C THR A 328 -1.35 27.98 17.92
N VAL A 329 -1.33 27.41 19.13
CA VAL A 329 -1.51 28.11 20.41
C VAL A 329 -0.20 28.58 21.05
N ILE A 330 0.96 28.22 20.47
CA ILE A 330 2.29 28.56 21.00
C ILE A 330 2.79 29.89 20.43
N SER A 331 3.67 30.59 21.15
CA SER A 331 4.37 31.79 20.70
C SER A 331 5.18 31.57 19.41
N ASN A 332 5.26 32.58 18.54
CA ASN A 332 5.85 32.43 17.20
C ASN A 332 7.31 31.96 17.21
N GLY A 333 8.15 32.49 18.12
CA GLY A 333 9.56 32.07 18.19
C GLY A 333 9.71 30.60 18.55
N LEU A 334 8.95 30.12 19.55
CA LEU A 334 8.99 28.73 19.96
C LEU A 334 8.31 27.79 18.94
N ARG A 335 7.27 28.27 18.24
CA ARG A 335 6.67 27.56 17.11
C ARG A 335 7.68 27.34 16.00
N ASP A 336 8.39 28.38 15.58
CA ASP A 336 9.38 28.29 14.51
C ASP A 336 10.53 27.34 14.89
N GLU A 337 10.96 27.38 16.16
CA GLU A 337 11.95 26.46 16.70
C GLU A 337 11.46 25.00 16.69
N LEU A 338 10.22 24.75 17.15
CA LEU A 338 9.60 23.42 17.13
C LEU A 338 9.51 22.87 15.70
N LEU A 339 9.04 23.69 14.75
CA LEU A 339 8.95 23.33 13.34
C LEU A 339 10.33 23.03 12.75
N ALA A 340 11.34 23.84 13.08
CA ALA A 340 12.70 23.65 12.58
C ALA A 340 13.29 22.29 12.99
N TYR A 341 13.18 21.90 14.27
CA TYR A 341 13.66 20.57 14.69
C TYR A 341 12.91 19.43 14.02
N ASN A 342 11.58 19.56 13.87
CA ASN A 342 10.79 18.53 13.20
C ASN A 342 11.15 18.41 11.71
N PHE A 343 11.35 19.51 11.00
CA PHE A 343 11.78 19.48 9.60
C PHE A 343 13.19 18.94 9.42
N TYR A 344 14.10 19.24 10.35
CA TYR A 344 15.44 18.66 10.32
C TYR A 344 15.41 17.13 10.46
N VAL A 345 14.68 16.61 11.46
CA VAL A 345 14.55 15.15 11.64
C VAL A 345 13.83 14.52 10.45
N ALA A 346 12.76 15.15 9.96
CA ALA A 346 11.99 14.67 8.82
C ALA A 346 12.85 14.60 7.54
N ALA A 347 13.71 15.60 7.28
CA ALA A 347 14.63 15.58 6.14
C ALA A 347 15.62 14.41 6.20
N ARG A 348 16.23 14.18 7.37
CA ARG A 348 17.15 13.05 7.57
C ARG A 348 16.45 11.70 7.45
N LYS A 349 15.25 11.58 8.02
CA LYS A 349 14.44 10.36 7.94
C LYS A 349 13.96 10.12 6.49
N ALA A 350 13.65 11.18 5.74
CA ALA A 350 13.29 11.09 4.33
C ALA A 350 14.43 10.48 3.51
N LEU A 351 15.67 10.93 3.71
CA LEU A 351 16.85 10.37 3.05
C LEU A 351 17.08 8.90 3.40
N GLN A 352 16.96 8.55 4.69
CA GLN A 352 17.15 7.18 5.16
C GLN A 352 16.10 6.20 4.62
N LEU A 353 14.85 6.64 4.55
CA LEU A 353 13.72 5.81 4.10
C LEU A 353 13.50 5.87 2.58
N GLY A 354 14.20 6.75 1.87
CA GLY A 354 14.10 6.92 0.42
C GLY A 354 12.87 7.70 -0.04
N TYR A 355 12.34 8.62 0.77
CA TYR A 355 11.27 9.56 0.40
C TYR A 355 11.88 10.84 -0.21
N TYR A 356 12.55 10.69 -1.34
CA TYR A 356 13.40 11.74 -1.91
C TYR A 356 12.59 12.94 -2.42
N SER A 357 11.38 12.74 -2.96
CA SER A 357 10.55 13.82 -3.50
C SER A 357 10.20 14.93 -2.50
N VAL A 358 10.02 14.58 -1.22
CA VAL A 358 9.62 15.53 -0.17
C VAL A 358 10.80 16.11 0.60
N ALA A 359 11.96 15.44 0.58
CA ALA A 359 13.13 15.79 1.38
C ALA A 359 13.65 17.24 1.15
N PRO A 360 13.78 17.74 -0.09
CA PRO A 360 14.26 19.11 -0.32
C PRO A 360 13.33 20.17 0.28
N CYS A 361 12.03 19.92 0.33
CA CYS A 361 11.07 20.87 0.87
C CYS A 361 11.27 21.10 2.38
N PHE A 362 11.53 20.04 3.15
CA PHE A 362 11.84 20.18 4.57
C PHE A 362 13.02 21.11 4.82
N VAL A 363 14.10 20.92 4.06
CA VAL A 363 15.33 21.71 4.23
C VAL A 363 15.12 23.16 3.76
N ARG A 364 14.36 23.40 2.67
CA ARG A 364 14.00 24.77 2.24
C ARG A 364 13.21 25.52 3.31
N GLN A 365 12.25 24.88 3.95
CA GLN A 365 11.48 25.51 5.03
C GLN A 365 12.34 25.74 6.28
N LEU A 366 13.18 24.77 6.63
CA LEU A 366 14.14 24.90 7.72
C LEU A 366 15.09 26.10 7.54
N ARG A 367 15.63 26.30 6.32
CA ARG A 367 16.46 27.47 6.00
C ARG A 367 15.70 28.78 6.12
N THR A 368 14.41 28.78 5.78
CA THR A 368 13.56 29.97 5.87
C THR A 368 13.29 30.34 7.33
N LEU A 369 13.00 29.36 8.18
CA LEU A 369 12.77 29.55 9.62
C LEU A 369 14.03 30.05 10.33
N THR A 370 15.19 29.44 10.07
CA THR A 370 16.45 29.82 10.71
C THR A 370 16.96 31.19 10.27
N LYS A 371 16.66 31.61 9.03
CA LYS A 371 17.01 32.95 8.53
C LYS A 371 16.31 34.09 9.28
N ASN A 372 15.10 33.84 9.82
CA ASN A 372 14.35 34.85 10.56
C ASN A 372 15.00 35.19 11.91
N GLY A 373 15.89 34.33 12.42
CA GLY A 373 16.68 34.60 13.64
C GLY A 373 15.86 34.69 14.93
N LEU A 374 14.67 34.10 14.97
CA LEU A 374 13.77 34.13 16.14
C LEU A 374 14.18 33.16 17.26
N PHE A 375 15.09 32.24 16.99
CA PHE A 375 15.60 31.25 17.93
C PHE A 375 17.03 30.84 17.56
N ASP A 376 17.74 30.27 18.53
CA ASP A 376 19.09 29.74 18.32
C ASP A 376 19.03 28.26 17.90
N PHE A 377 19.54 27.97 16.71
CA PHE A 377 19.51 26.64 16.12
C PHE A 377 20.89 26.00 16.16
N VAL A 378 20.96 24.78 16.69
CA VAL A 378 22.24 24.09 16.98
C VAL A 378 23.05 23.79 15.72
N ILE A 379 22.39 23.66 14.58
CA ILE A 379 23.02 23.21 13.33
C ILE A 379 23.45 24.43 12.53
N SER A 380 24.70 24.39 12.05
CA SER A 380 25.28 25.47 11.26
C SER A 380 24.54 25.65 9.93
N ARG A 381 24.60 26.87 9.38
CA ARG A 381 24.08 27.13 8.04
C ARG A 381 24.80 26.31 6.96
N GLY A 382 26.10 26.06 7.11
CA GLY A 382 26.88 25.22 6.20
C GLY A 382 26.36 23.78 6.15
N GLN A 383 26.11 23.16 7.31
CA GLN A 383 25.50 21.83 7.39
C GLN A 383 24.10 21.78 6.77
N LEU A 384 23.28 22.81 6.95
CA LEU A 384 21.96 22.88 6.30
C LEU A 384 22.04 23.00 4.79
N ASP A 385 23.01 23.75 4.28
CA ASP A 385 23.24 23.92 2.85
C ASP A 385 23.75 22.60 2.21
N LEU A 386 24.62 21.86 2.92
CA LEU A 386 25.06 20.52 2.50
C LEU A 386 23.92 19.50 2.54
N LEU A 387 23.10 19.50 3.60
CA LEU A 387 21.92 18.64 3.68
C LEU A 387 20.95 18.92 2.53
N LEU A 388 20.78 20.18 2.13
CA LEU A 388 19.96 20.53 0.96
C LEU A 388 20.54 19.92 -0.32
N CYS A 389 21.86 19.98 -0.52
CA CYS A 389 22.52 19.37 -1.66
C CYS A 389 22.31 17.86 -1.70
N GLU A 390 22.49 17.19 -0.56
CA GLU A 390 22.26 15.76 -0.41
C GLU A 390 20.82 15.39 -0.80
N THR A 391 19.82 16.16 -0.35
CA THR A 391 18.43 15.91 -0.76
C THR A 391 18.18 16.09 -2.26
N TYR A 392 18.82 17.07 -2.91
CA TYR A 392 18.69 17.24 -4.35
C TYR A 392 19.47 16.21 -5.14
N ALA A 393 20.55 15.64 -4.60
CA ALA A 393 21.37 14.66 -5.31
C ALA A 393 20.55 13.42 -5.74
N HIS A 394 19.51 13.07 -4.98
CA HIS A 394 18.55 12.00 -5.31
C HIS A 394 17.38 12.43 -6.20
N VAL A 395 17.12 13.73 -6.39
CA VAL A 395 15.92 14.25 -7.07
C VAL A 395 16.23 14.95 -8.39
N ASP A 396 17.31 15.71 -8.41
CA ASP A 396 17.83 16.48 -9.54
C ASP A 396 19.35 16.66 -9.36
N HIS A 397 20.11 15.76 -9.98
CA HIS A 397 21.57 15.75 -9.91
C HIS A 397 22.19 17.09 -10.38
N HIS A 398 21.61 17.72 -11.41
CA HIS A 398 22.17 18.97 -11.94
C HIS A 398 22.01 20.12 -10.95
N GLU A 399 20.84 20.22 -10.32
CA GLU A 399 20.59 21.21 -9.27
C GLU A 399 21.53 20.98 -8.07
N ALA A 400 21.72 19.73 -7.66
CA ALA A 400 22.63 19.37 -6.57
C ALA A 400 24.09 19.79 -6.86
N VAL A 401 24.61 19.52 -8.07
CA VAL A 401 25.97 19.90 -8.46
C VAL A 401 26.14 21.42 -8.43
N ASN A 402 25.15 22.17 -8.90
CA ASN A 402 25.20 23.62 -8.92
C ASN A 402 25.17 24.22 -7.51
N LEU A 403 24.31 23.69 -6.63
CA LEU A 403 24.26 24.11 -5.24
C LEU A 403 25.58 23.79 -4.53
N LEU A 404 26.14 22.61 -4.73
CA LEU A 404 27.40 22.21 -4.11
C LEU A 404 28.55 23.12 -4.54
N LYS A 405 28.65 23.46 -5.83
CA LYS A 405 29.63 24.44 -6.33
C LYS A 405 29.48 25.80 -5.66
N GLN A 406 28.25 26.31 -5.57
CA GLN A 406 27.98 27.61 -4.92
C GLN A 406 28.40 27.63 -3.45
N ILE A 407 28.21 26.53 -2.72
CA ILE A 407 28.57 26.42 -1.30
C ILE A 407 30.09 26.31 -1.11
N ILE A 408 30.77 25.56 -1.98
CA ILE A 408 32.24 25.47 -1.92
C ILE A 408 32.86 26.83 -2.27
N ASP A 409 32.32 27.50 -3.29
CA ASP A 409 32.81 28.81 -3.75
C ASP A 409 32.58 29.93 -2.72
N SER A 410 31.55 29.81 -1.87
CA SER A 410 31.27 30.82 -0.84
C SER A 410 32.30 30.84 0.30
N LYS A 411 33.17 29.82 0.41
CA LYS A 411 34.21 29.69 1.46
C LYS A 411 33.67 29.86 2.90
N THR A 412 32.41 29.52 3.11
CA THR A 412 31.74 29.62 4.41
C THR A 412 31.80 28.31 5.22
N LEU A 413 32.30 27.24 4.62
CA LEU A 413 32.38 25.91 5.22
C LEU A 413 33.61 25.79 6.13
N THR A 414 33.44 25.05 7.23
CA THR A 414 34.51 24.54 8.08
C THR A 414 35.23 23.37 7.42
N ASP A 415 36.43 23.02 7.89
CA ASP A 415 37.22 21.91 7.31
C ASP A 415 36.45 20.57 7.31
N ALA A 416 35.68 20.30 8.38
CA ALA A 416 34.86 19.09 8.48
C ALA A 416 33.67 19.10 7.51
N GLU A 417 33.05 20.28 7.29
CA GLU A 417 31.98 20.43 6.30
C GLU A 417 32.52 20.31 4.87
N LEU A 418 33.76 20.75 4.62
CA LEU A 418 34.41 20.60 3.32
C LEU A 418 34.71 19.12 3.02
N GLU A 419 35.17 18.35 4.01
CA GLU A 419 35.35 16.89 3.88
C GLU A 419 34.02 16.18 3.57
N GLN A 420 32.92 16.61 4.21
CA GLN A 420 31.58 16.09 3.90
C GLN A 420 31.13 16.47 2.47
N ALA A 421 31.43 17.69 2.03
CA ALA A 421 31.14 18.16 0.67
C ALA A 421 31.89 17.34 -0.39
N ASP A 422 33.18 17.05 -0.15
CA ASP A 422 34.00 16.23 -1.04
C ASP A 422 33.50 14.78 -1.10
N LYS A 423 33.07 14.22 0.04
CA LYS A 423 32.44 12.89 0.08
C LYS A 423 31.14 12.87 -0.72
N LEU A 424 30.27 13.85 -0.54
CA LEU A 424 29.01 13.95 -1.28
C LEU A 424 29.26 14.07 -2.78
N LYS A 425 30.26 14.86 -3.19
CA LYS A 425 30.67 14.98 -4.58
C LYS A 425 31.07 13.64 -5.19
N LEU A 426 31.86 12.85 -4.46
CA LEU A 426 32.25 11.51 -4.90
C LEU A 426 31.05 10.57 -5.04
N GLU A 427 30.13 10.58 -4.08
CA GLU A 427 28.90 9.77 -4.14
C GLU A 427 28.03 10.16 -5.34
N MET A 428 27.94 11.46 -5.65
CA MET A 428 27.24 11.97 -6.83
C MET A 428 27.88 11.51 -8.14
N ASP A 429 29.22 11.45 -8.22
CA ASP A 429 29.95 10.96 -9.41
C ASP A 429 29.76 9.45 -9.64
N VAL A 430 29.58 8.66 -8.56
CA VAL A 430 29.31 7.20 -8.63
C VAL A 430 27.86 6.91 -9.05
N GLY A 431 26.96 7.87 -8.84
CA GLY A 431 25.52 7.74 -9.10
C GLY A 431 24.75 7.30 -7.85
N MET A 432 23.62 7.96 -7.59
CA MET A 432 22.77 7.70 -6.42
C MET A 432 21.53 6.88 -6.81
N ASP A 433 20.91 6.18 -5.83
CA ASP A 433 19.61 5.53 -6.07
C ASP A 433 18.54 6.62 -6.24
N GLU A 434 17.93 6.65 -7.42
CA GLU A 434 16.88 7.61 -7.80
C GLU A 434 15.46 7.07 -7.50
N ARG A 435 15.34 5.82 -7.03
CA ARG A 435 14.02 5.20 -6.79
C ARG A 435 13.39 5.75 -5.52
N ASP A 436 12.45 6.66 -5.71
CA ASP A 436 11.59 7.16 -4.63
C ASP A 436 10.67 6.03 -4.11
N ARG A 437 10.73 5.75 -2.80
CA ARG A 437 9.83 4.80 -2.12
C ARG A 437 8.47 5.42 -1.79
N GLY A 438 8.03 6.38 -2.59
CA GLY A 438 6.82 7.16 -2.40
C GLY A 438 5.57 6.31 -2.25
N PHE A 439 4.55 6.92 -1.66
CA PHE A 439 3.21 6.35 -1.57
C PHE A 439 2.58 6.34 -2.98
N ILE A 440 1.75 5.33 -3.26
CA ILE A 440 1.05 5.21 -4.53
C ILE A 440 -0.45 5.20 -4.23
N PRO A 441 -1.06 6.36 -3.95
CA PRO A 441 -2.50 6.44 -3.80
C PRO A 441 -3.19 6.03 -5.10
N ASN A 442 -4.42 5.54 -4.96
CA ASN A 442 -5.23 5.15 -6.09
C ASN A 442 -5.43 6.33 -7.06
N GLY A 443 -5.28 6.08 -8.36
CA GLY A 443 -5.44 7.13 -9.38
C GLY A 443 -4.24 8.05 -9.56
N SER A 444 -3.07 7.74 -8.97
CA SER A 444 -1.83 8.55 -9.13
C SER A 444 -1.33 8.74 -10.56
N ASN A 445 -1.82 7.94 -11.51
CA ASN A 445 -1.50 8.05 -12.93
C ASN A 445 -2.42 9.04 -13.68
N LEU A 446 -3.45 9.60 -13.04
CA LEU A 446 -4.36 10.51 -13.71
C LEU A 446 -3.70 11.89 -13.90
N PRO A 447 -3.66 12.41 -15.15
CA PRO A 447 -3.13 13.73 -15.42
C PRO A 447 -4.04 14.80 -14.81
N LEU A 448 -3.43 15.82 -14.22
CA LEU A 448 -4.15 16.96 -13.66
C LEU A 448 -3.91 18.22 -14.49
N ARG A 449 -5.00 18.90 -14.83
CA ARG A 449 -4.96 20.25 -15.37
C ARG A 449 -5.96 21.12 -14.64
N SER A 450 -5.58 22.37 -14.43
CA SER A 450 -6.51 23.42 -14.04
C SER A 450 -7.59 23.60 -15.12
N LEU A 451 -8.72 24.20 -14.76
CA LEU A 451 -9.79 24.59 -15.69
C LEU A 451 -9.24 25.43 -16.87
N ASP A 452 -8.21 26.23 -16.62
CA ASP A 452 -7.52 27.04 -17.63
C ASP A 452 -6.50 26.24 -18.47
N GLY A 453 -6.46 24.91 -18.33
CA GLY A 453 -5.53 24.01 -19.02
C GLY A 453 -4.07 24.07 -18.53
N LYS A 454 -3.79 24.87 -17.49
CA LYS A 454 -2.45 25.02 -16.87
C LYS A 454 -2.12 23.81 -15.99
N ARG A 455 -0.85 23.41 -16.01
CA ARG A 455 -0.32 22.37 -15.12
C ARG A 455 -0.29 22.90 -13.68
N ILE A 456 -0.84 22.12 -12.76
CA ILE A 456 -0.81 22.44 -11.33
C ILE A 456 0.54 21.99 -10.78
N LYS A 457 1.26 22.87 -10.09
CA LYS A 457 2.54 22.52 -9.46
C LYS A 457 2.31 22.17 -8.00
N SER A 458 2.98 21.12 -7.54
CA SER A 458 3.02 20.76 -6.13
C SER A 458 3.83 21.79 -5.35
N TYR A 459 3.33 22.20 -4.17
CA TYR A 459 4.04 23.06 -3.24
C TYR A 459 5.33 22.39 -2.72
N ILE A 460 5.30 21.06 -2.53
CA ILE A 460 6.39 20.31 -1.92
C ILE A 460 7.52 20.08 -2.92
N SER A 461 7.27 19.41 -4.05
CA SER A 461 8.33 19.12 -5.03
C SER A 461 8.58 20.22 -6.04
N LEU A 462 7.68 21.20 -6.16
CA LEU A 462 7.65 22.21 -7.24
C LEU A 462 7.52 21.62 -8.66
N LYS A 463 7.31 20.31 -8.78
CA LYS A 463 7.03 19.58 -10.01
C LYS A 463 5.53 19.55 -10.28
N GLU A 464 5.12 19.02 -11.43
CA GLU A 464 3.70 18.85 -11.75
C GLU A 464 3.04 17.88 -10.76
N ALA A 465 1.96 18.34 -10.12
CA ALA A 465 1.21 17.54 -9.17
C ALA A 465 0.44 16.43 -9.90
N ARG A 466 0.39 15.25 -9.28
CA ARG A 466 -0.42 14.10 -9.71
C ARG A 466 -1.63 13.94 -8.82
N ALA A 467 -2.67 13.29 -9.35
CA ALA A 467 -3.88 13.01 -8.58
C ALA A 467 -3.60 12.00 -7.45
N PRO A 468 -4.45 11.92 -6.42
CA PRO A 468 -5.41 12.95 -6.02
C PRO A 468 -4.69 14.24 -5.58
N LEU A 469 -5.33 15.40 -5.76
CA LEU A 469 -4.81 16.66 -5.22
C LEU A 469 -5.15 16.77 -3.74
N TYR A 470 -4.20 17.30 -2.98
CA TYR A 470 -4.39 17.65 -1.59
C TYR A 470 -4.24 19.17 -1.44
N LEU A 471 -5.26 19.82 -0.88
CA LEU A 471 -5.26 21.26 -0.59
C LEU A 471 -4.59 21.51 0.76
N LEU A 472 -3.58 22.38 0.77
CA LEU A 472 -2.89 22.78 2.00
C LEU A 472 -3.74 23.75 2.82
N ASP A 473 -3.34 23.94 4.07
CA ASP A 473 -4.05 24.72 5.09
C ASP A 473 -4.08 26.24 4.84
N ASP A 474 -3.34 26.71 3.84
CA ASP A 474 -3.41 28.08 3.32
C ASP A 474 -4.57 28.29 2.32
N GLU A 475 -5.33 27.22 2.03
CA GLU A 475 -6.47 27.17 1.10
C GLU A 475 -6.12 27.61 -0.34
N LYS A 476 -4.84 27.64 -0.68
CA LYS A 476 -4.34 28.15 -1.97
C LYS A 476 -3.33 27.23 -2.63
N SER A 477 -2.49 26.59 -1.82
CA SER A 477 -1.41 25.75 -2.29
C SER A 477 -1.89 24.30 -2.37
N TYR A 478 -1.45 23.59 -3.41
CA TYR A 478 -1.78 22.19 -3.63
C TYR A 478 -0.52 21.34 -3.61
N THR A 479 -0.66 20.08 -3.22
CA THR A 479 0.36 19.04 -3.37
C THR A 479 -0.30 17.77 -3.90
N SER A 480 0.49 16.84 -4.43
CA SER A 480 -0.06 15.52 -4.76
C SER A 480 -0.36 14.73 -3.47
N GLY A 481 -1.34 13.83 -3.52
CA GLY A 481 -1.70 12.97 -2.39
C GLY A 481 -0.55 12.07 -1.96
N ALA A 482 0.27 11.61 -2.92
CA ALA A 482 1.48 10.84 -2.65
C ALA A 482 2.49 11.61 -1.78
N GLU A 483 2.76 12.86 -2.14
CA GLU A 483 3.64 13.75 -1.38
C GLU A 483 3.04 14.14 -0.04
N ALA A 484 1.72 14.36 0.04
CA ALA A 484 1.03 14.66 1.29
C ALA A 484 1.15 13.51 2.30
N MET A 485 1.01 12.26 1.85
CA MET A 485 1.19 11.07 2.69
C MET A 485 2.64 10.91 3.13
N ALA A 486 3.59 11.04 2.19
CA ALA A 486 5.01 10.98 2.51
C ALA A 486 5.39 12.04 3.54
N TRP A 487 4.85 13.25 3.40
CA TRP A 487 5.04 14.32 4.36
C TRP A 487 4.43 13.97 5.73
N TYR A 488 3.16 13.55 5.77
CA TYR A 488 2.42 13.23 7.00
C TYR A 488 3.10 12.13 7.83
N GLU A 489 3.69 11.14 7.17
CA GLU A 489 4.44 10.05 7.81
C GLU A 489 5.73 10.56 8.49
N LEU A 490 6.37 11.56 7.90
CA LEU A 490 7.66 12.08 8.36
C LEU A 490 7.53 13.26 9.33
N CYS A 491 6.51 14.10 9.15
CA CYS A 491 6.31 15.32 9.92
C CYS A 491 4.83 15.59 10.17
N PRO A 492 4.42 15.84 11.44
CA PRO A 492 3.02 16.11 11.76
C PRO A 492 2.53 17.49 11.32
N PHE A 493 3.44 18.46 11.10
CA PHE A 493 3.09 19.85 10.80
C PHE A 493 3.01 20.13 9.30
N SER A 494 2.17 21.08 8.91
CA SER A 494 1.97 21.48 7.51
C SER A 494 3.25 22.06 6.89
N PRO A 495 3.52 21.79 5.60
CA PRO A 495 4.62 22.42 4.87
C PRO A 495 4.52 23.95 4.78
N THR A 496 3.37 24.57 5.04
CA THR A 496 3.18 26.04 4.97
C THR A 496 3.75 26.79 6.19
N MET A 497 4.30 26.09 7.18
CA MET A 497 4.88 26.66 8.41
C MET A 497 3.88 27.41 9.31
N SER A 498 2.58 27.20 9.14
CA SER A 498 1.54 27.83 9.96
C SER A 498 1.46 27.32 11.41
N GLY A 499 2.09 26.17 11.70
CA GLY A 499 1.92 25.41 12.94
C GLY A 499 0.67 24.51 12.95
N ARG A 500 -0.17 24.55 11.90
CA ARG A 500 -1.27 23.59 11.73
C ARG A 500 -0.70 22.23 11.32
N LYS A 501 -1.47 21.18 11.60
CA LYS A 501 -1.16 19.81 11.14
C LYS A 501 -1.78 19.56 9.77
N LEU A 502 -1.19 18.65 8.99
CA LEU A 502 -1.86 18.11 7.80
C LEU A 502 -3.10 17.33 8.25
N LYS A 503 -4.27 17.77 7.80
CA LYS A 503 -5.58 17.20 8.11
C LYS A 503 -6.05 16.26 7.01
N GLY A 504 -6.74 15.16 7.33
CA GLY A 504 -7.44 14.37 6.32
C GLY A 504 -6.65 14.04 5.05
N VAL A 505 -5.42 13.51 5.16
CA VAL A 505 -4.74 12.89 4.01
C VAL A 505 -5.39 11.53 3.77
N TYR A 506 -6.71 11.45 3.64
CA TYR A 506 -7.48 10.22 3.50
C TYR A 506 -8.43 10.39 2.31
N ASN A 507 -8.51 9.39 1.42
CA ASN A 507 -9.51 9.39 0.37
C ASN A 507 -10.88 9.20 1.03
N LEU A 508 -11.78 10.18 0.91
CA LEU A 508 -13.20 10.04 1.25
C LEU A 508 -14.00 9.63 0.01
#